data_AF-A0A7V0M1D6-F1
#
_entry.id   AF-A0A7V0M1D6-F1
#
_cell.length_a   1.000
_cell.length_b   1.000
_cell.length_c   1.000
_cell.angle_alpha   90.00
_cell.angle_beta   90.00
_cell.angle_gamma   90.00
#
_symmetry.space_group_name_H-M   'P 1'
#
loop_
_entity.id
_entity.type
_entity.pdbx_description
1 polymer ?
#
loop_
_entity_poly.entity_id
_entity_poly.type
_entity_poly.pdbx_seq_one_letter_code
_entity_poly.pdbx_strand_id
1 'polypeptide(L)' 'ERNRLKDYDDPQVRLRIRQMATNFDVVKIDKQGRVYLPVHLMKKVGIQKEVLILGTVDKMEFWNPNGYQTYSNGNMKAI' A
#
# COMPACT_ATOMS: atom_id res chain seq x y z
N GLU A 1 -4.97 16.60 -25.72
CA GLU A 1 -4.32 15.66 -24.79
C GLU A 1 -3.43 16.45 -23.83
N ARG A 2 -3.60 16.33 -22.51
CA ARG A 2 -2.75 17.05 -21.54
C ARG A 2 -1.36 16.41 -21.53
N ASN A 3 -0.34 17.24 -21.64
CA ASN A 3 1.05 16.83 -21.76
C ASN A 3 1.56 16.27 -20.42
N ARG A 4 1.30 14.98 -20.17
CA ARG A 4 1.56 14.21 -18.94
C ARG A 4 2.99 14.33 -18.42
N LEU A 5 3.93 14.72 -19.28
CA LEU A 5 5.34 14.91 -18.95
C LEU A 5 5.58 16.16 -18.10
N LYS A 6 4.81 17.25 -18.29
CA LYS A 6 4.95 18.48 -17.50
C LYS A 6 4.60 18.30 -16.02
N ASP A 7 3.77 17.31 -15.70
CA ASP A 7 3.36 17.02 -14.33
C ASP A 7 4.53 16.49 -13.46
N TYR A 8 5.58 15.90 -14.08
CA TYR A 8 6.76 15.38 -13.38
C TYR A 8 7.85 16.43 -13.12
N ASP A 9 7.73 17.64 -13.69
CA ASP A 9 8.68 18.74 -13.47
C ASP A 9 8.44 19.47 -12.14
N ASP A 10 7.29 19.26 -11.50
CA ASP A 10 7.02 19.75 -10.15
C ASP A 10 7.84 18.97 -9.10
N PRO A 11 8.68 19.63 -8.28
CA PRO A 11 9.41 18.99 -7.18
C PRO A 11 8.53 18.18 -6.22
N GLN A 12 7.31 18.63 -5.94
CA GLN A 12 6.36 17.95 -5.04
C GLN A 12 5.84 16.65 -5.67
N VAL A 13 5.55 16.67 -6.97
CA VAL A 13 5.13 15.46 -7.70
C VAL A 13 6.25 14.43 -7.71
N ARG A 14 7.49 14.84 -8.00
CA ARG A 14 8.65 13.92 -7.93
C ARG A 14 8.86 13.35 -6.53
N LEU A 15 8.72 14.17 -5.49
CA LEU A 15 8.85 13.71 -4.11
C LEU A 15 7.79 12.65 -3.79
N ARG A 16 6.53 12.91 -4.17
CA ARG A 16 5.42 11.98 -3.95
C ARG A 16 5.62 10.65 -4.68
N ILE A 17 6.07 10.69 -5.93
CA ILE A 17 6.39 9.47 -6.70
C ILE A 17 7.52 8.69 -6.03
N ARG A 18 8.60 9.36 -5.59
CA ARG A 18 9.68 8.69 -4.87
C ARG A 18 9.18 8.03 -3.58
N GLN A 19 8.40 8.75 -2.79
CA GLN A 19 7.80 8.21 -1.55
C GLN A 19 6.90 7.02 -1.84
N MET A 20 6.12 7.06 -2.92
CA MET A 20 5.26 5.96 -3.33
C MET A 20 6.10 4.76 -3.78
N ALA A 21 7.08 4.97 -4.66
CA ALA A 21 7.99 3.96 -5.18
C ALA A 21 8.79 3.26 -4.07
N THR A 22 9.21 3.98 -3.03
CA THR A 22 9.90 3.38 -1.87
C THR A 22 9.04 2.43 -1.04
N ASN A 23 7.70 2.44 -1.23
CA ASN A 23 6.77 1.58 -0.50
C ASN A 23 6.18 0.48 -1.39
N PHE A 24 6.76 0.24 -2.57
CA PHE A 24 6.36 -0.84 -3.46
C PHE A 24 7.46 -1.87 -3.58
N ASP A 25 7.05 -3.12 -3.53
CA ASP A 25 7.90 -4.26 -3.85
C ASP A 25 7.19 -5.14 -4.87
N VAL A 26 7.96 -5.66 -5.82
CA VAL A 26 7.50 -6.72 -6.72
C VAL A 26 7.73 -8.05 -6.02
N VAL A 27 6.65 -8.74 -5.69
CA VAL A 27 6.67 -10.05 -5.06
C VAL A 27 6.20 -11.13 -6.03
N LYS A 28 6.77 -12.33 -5.90
CA LYS A 28 6.35 -13.50 -6.69
C LYS A 28 5.44 -14.38 -5.84
N ILE A 29 4.42 -14.93 -6.48
CA ILE A 29 3.59 -15.98 -5.91
C ILE A 29 4.30 -17.31 -6.15
N ASP A 30 4.46 -18.11 -5.10
CA ASP A 30 5.07 -19.43 -5.23
C ASP A 30 4.12 -20.44 -5.88
N LYS A 31 4.62 -21.66 -6.18
CA LYS A 31 3.82 -22.71 -6.82
C LYS A 31 2.62 -23.18 -5.98
N GLN A 32 2.59 -22.89 -4.69
CA GLN A 32 1.49 -23.25 -3.78
C GLN A 32 0.50 -22.08 -3.61
N GLY A 33 0.67 -20.99 -4.35
CA GLY A 33 -0.21 -19.82 -4.26
C GLY A 33 0.10 -18.91 -3.06
N ARG A 34 1.26 -19.06 -2.40
CA ARG A 34 1.64 -18.22 -1.26
C ARG A 34 2.42 -16.99 -1.75
N VAL A 35 2.21 -15.86 -1.07
CA VAL A 35 2.96 -14.62 -1.28
C VAL A 35 3.75 -14.27 -0.03
N TYR A 36 5.01 -13.91 -0.20
CA TYR A 36 5.81 -13.38 0.90
C TYR A 36 5.54 -11.88 1.04
N LEU A 37 5.05 -11.45 2.20
CA LEU A 37 4.90 -10.03 2.50
C LEU A 37 6.23 -9.43 2.96
N PRO A 38 6.74 -8.38 2.32
CA PRO A 38 7.99 -7.74 2.72
C PRO A 38 7.92 -7.20 4.15
N VAL A 39 8.90 -7.58 4.98
CA VAL A 39 8.93 -7.25 6.41
C VAL A 39 8.90 -5.74 6.66
N HIS A 40 9.57 -4.95 5.82
CA HIS A 40 9.61 -3.51 6.00
C HIS A 40 8.23 -2.85 5.78
N LEU A 41 7.43 -3.37 4.83
CA LEU A 41 6.07 -2.92 4.60
C LEU A 41 5.16 -3.33 5.76
N MET A 42 5.25 -4.58 6.23
CA MET A 42 4.48 -5.04 7.39
C MET A 42 4.76 -4.21 8.64
N LYS A 43 6.04 -3.91 8.93
CA LYS A 43 6.44 -3.03 10.03
C LYS A 43 5.86 -1.63 9.90
N LYS A 44 5.87 -1.06 8.69
CA LYS A 44 5.36 0.28 8.42
C LYS A 44 3.85 0.41 8.70
N VAL A 45 3.07 -0.62 8.37
CA VAL A 45 1.60 -0.62 8.58
C VAL A 45 1.15 -1.31 9.87
N GLY A 46 2.10 -1.77 10.68
CA GLY A 46 1.82 -2.39 11.98
C GLY A 46 1.22 -3.80 11.91
N ILE A 47 1.40 -4.53 10.81
CA ILE A 47 1.00 -5.96 10.74
C ILE A 47 2.06 -6.78 11.45
N GLN A 48 1.64 -7.63 12.40
CA GLN A 48 2.55 -8.45 13.21
C GLN A 48 2.24 -9.94 13.09
N LYS A 49 1.06 -10.36 13.56
CA LYS A 49 0.66 -11.77 13.58
C LYS A 49 -0.59 -12.02 12.74
N GLU A 50 -1.57 -11.15 12.87
CA GLU A 50 -2.86 -11.25 12.18
C GLU A 50 -2.94 -10.21 11.07
N VAL A 51 -3.54 -10.62 9.96
CA VAL A 51 -3.77 -9.77 8.79
C VAL A 51 -5.20 -9.96 8.34
N LEU A 52 -5.89 -8.85 8.10
CA LEU A 52 -7.18 -8.83 7.43
C LEU A 52 -6.92 -8.67 5.93
N ILE A 53 -7.49 -9.57 5.13
CA ILE A 53 -7.37 -9.53 3.67
C ILE A 53 -8.73 -9.10 3.10
N LEU A 54 -8.73 -8.08 2.27
CA LEU A 54 -9.91 -7.58 1.57
C LEU A 54 -9.68 -7.70 0.06
N GLY A 55 -10.66 -8.25 -0.64
CA GLY A 55 -10.71 -8.21 -2.09
C GLY A 55 -11.43 -6.94 -2.56
N THR A 56 -10.80 -6.15 -3.40
CA THR A 56 -11.39 -4.92 -3.95
C THR A 56 -11.20 -4.89 -5.46
N VAL A 57 -12.23 -5.25 -6.21
CA VAL A 57 -12.29 -5.26 -7.69
C VAL A 57 -11.08 -5.94 -8.35
N ASP A 58 -10.00 -5.20 -8.57
CA ASP A 58 -8.77 -5.60 -9.27
C ASP A 58 -7.53 -5.71 -8.36
N LYS A 59 -7.67 -5.44 -7.06
CA LYS A 59 -6.57 -5.46 -6.08
C LYS A 59 -6.97 -6.19 -4.79
N MET A 60 -5.96 -6.69 -4.08
CA MET A 60 -6.10 -7.19 -2.72
C MET A 60 -5.45 -6.22 -1.75
N GLU A 61 -6.15 -5.93 -0.65
CA GLU A 61 -5.63 -5.08 0.41
C GLU A 61 -5.33 -5.91 1.65
N PHE A 62 -4.19 -5.61 2.28
CA PHE A 62 -3.74 -6.25 3.51
C PHE A 62 -3.75 -5.21 4.62
N TRP A 63 -4.49 -5.49 5.69
CA TRP A 63 -4.70 -4.56 6.78
C TRP A 63 -4.30 -5.16 8.12
N ASN A 64 -3.80 -4.32 9.02
CA ASN A 64 -3.86 -4.61 10.44
C ASN A 64 -5.36 -4.59 10.85
N PRO A 65 -5.91 -5.65 11.47
CA PRO A 65 -7.34 -5.71 11.79
C PRO A 65 -7.85 -4.54 12.64
N ASN A 66 -7.09 -4.15 13.67
CA ASN A 66 -7.45 -3.02 14.53
C ASN A 66 -7.39 -1.69 13.77
N GLY A 67 -6.36 -1.52 12.93
CA GLY A 67 -6.22 -0.34 12.07
C GLY A 67 -7.38 -0.20 11.09
N TYR A 68 -7.82 -1.30 10.49
CA TYR A 68 -9.00 -1.30 9.62
C TYR A 68 -10.29 -0.98 10.37
N GLN A 69 -10.46 -1.50 11.58
CA GLN A 69 -11.63 -1.18 12.40
C GLN A 69 -11.70 0.33 12.70
N THR A 70 -10.58 0.97 13.04
CA THR A 70 -10.51 2.43 13.22
C THR A 70 -10.83 3.18 11.93
N TYR A 71 -10.29 2.73 10.79
CA TYR A 71 -10.55 3.31 9.48
C TYR A 71 -12.03 3.20 9.07
N SER A 72 -12.61 2.00 9.15
CA SER A 72 -14.00 1.71 8.75
C SER A 72 -15.01 2.45 9.61
N ASN A 73 -14.69 2.71 10.87
CA ASN A 73 -15.56 3.47 11.78
C ASN A 73 -15.49 4.99 11.54
N GLY A 74 -14.77 5.45 10.51
CA GLY A 74 -14.63 6.87 10.17
C GLY A 74 -13.68 7.64 11.09
N ASN A 75 -12.94 6.95 11.97
CA ASN A 75 -12.08 7.56 12.99
C ASN A 75 -10.62 7.75 12.54
N MET A 76 -10.31 7.49 11.26
CA MET A 76 -8.99 7.73 10.69
C MET A 76 -9.03 8.95 9.77
N LYS A 77 -8.36 10.05 10.16
CA LYS A 77 -8.00 11.11 9.21
C LYS A 77 -6.96 10.53 8.25
N ALA A 78 -7.24 10.59 6.95
CA ALA A 78 -6.26 10.29 5.92
C ALA A 78 -5.00 11.15 6.17
N ILE A 79 -3.87 10.48 6.35
CA ILE A 79 -2.52 11.07 6.39
C ILE A 79 -2.11 11.56 5.00
#